data_AF-A0A2L2Y127-F1
#
_entry.id   AF-A0A2L2Y127-F1
#
_cell.length_a   1.000
_cell.length_b   1.000
_cell.length_c   1.000
_cell.angle_alpha   90.00
_cell.angle_beta   90.00
_cell.angle_gamma   90.00
#
_symmetry.space_group_name_H-M   'P 1'
#
loop_
_entity.id
_entity.type
_entity.pdbx_description
1 polymer ?
#
loop_
_entity_poly.entity_id
_entity_poly.type
_entity_poly.pdbx_seq_one_letter_code
_entity_poly.pdbx_strand_id
1 'polypeptide(L)'
;YKPKVFIPRVPFDIYVCESFFPRVKLAPEDAALTQNQEDEDSLKAILKRNQDLTSTAQEQTAVLNLVTKIQTVLDNLALSPGTFDACQIEEVRQVGSFKKGTMMIGNPVADIVTILKTLPTVEAVQGLGYKVLDELKALDSAEILCIAMIEGGFEISSTEASVKCLITTVPQNLRKLDPELHLDQKILQHHLAAIRHARWFEENAHHSSIKVLIRLFKDLRNRFDGFQPLNPWILDLLAHYAINHHPSRQPLGLNIAYKRCLQLLAGGLFLPGSAGIPDPCEGGTVRVHTSMSLEQQDLVCLTAQTLLRVIAHGGFKQILGLEILPNLAIEMSVWDGVVVSPLSKAYEKPVDKKDDENSEDMDQEQDDTMETQD
;
A
#
# COMPACT_ATOMS: atom_id res chain seq x y z
N TYR A 1 34.04 -3.68 -15.21
CA TYR A 1 33.40 -3.39 -13.91
C TYR A 1 32.63 -4.64 -13.47
N LYS A 2 33.02 -5.35 -12.40
CA LYS A 2 32.20 -6.46 -11.88
C LYS A 2 31.02 -5.84 -11.11
N PRO A 3 29.75 -6.15 -11.45
CA PRO A 3 28.64 -5.62 -10.68
C PRO A 3 28.78 -6.11 -9.23
N LYS A 4 28.76 -5.17 -8.28
CA LYS A 4 28.75 -5.52 -6.84
C LYS A 4 27.50 -6.34 -6.59
N VAL A 5 27.68 -7.54 -6.03
CA VAL A 5 26.55 -8.40 -5.64
C VAL A 5 25.78 -7.68 -4.54
N PHE A 6 24.49 -7.46 -4.75
CA PHE A 6 23.61 -6.90 -3.73
C PHE A 6 23.42 -7.92 -2.61
N ILE A 7 23.85 -7.57 -1.40
CA ILE A 7 23.63 -8.39 -0.20
C ILE A 7 22.55 -7.69 0.62
N PRO A 8 21.31 -8.21 0.66
CA PRO A 8 20.23 -7.61 1.42
C PRO A 8 20.54 -7.65 2.92
N ARG A 9 20.37 -6.52 3.60
CA ARG A 9 20.56 -6.41 5.05
C ARG A 9 19.21 -6.45 5.74
N VAL A 10 19.01 -7.37 6.68
CA VAL A 10 17.80 -7.37 7.52
C VAL A 10 17.95 -6.24 8.54
N PRO A 11 17.05 -5.24 8.57
CA PRO A 11 17.14 -4.16 9.54
C PRO A 11 16.83 -4.63 10.95
N PHE A 12 17.20 -3.81 11.94
CA PHE A 12 16.98 -4.14 13.34
C PHE A 12 15.48 -4.27 13.65
N ASP A 13 15.12 -5.35 14.35
CA ASP A 13 13.76 -5.61 14.83
C ASP A 13 13.83 -6.30 16.19
N ILE A 14 13.45 -5.58 17.24
CA ILE A 14 13.53 -6.04 18.63
C ILE A 14 12.73 -7.33 18.85
N TYR A 15 11.63 -7.55 18.14
CA TYR A 15 10.76 -8.72 18.33
C TYR A 15 11.33 -9.99 17.70
N VAL A 16 12.34 -9.86 16.82
CA VAL A 16 13.06 -11.03 16.26
C VAL A 16 14.25 -11.41 17.14
N CYS A 17 14.80 -10.46 17.88
CA CYS A 17 16.02 -10.62 18.67
C CYS A 17 15.84 -10.29 20.16
N GLU A 18 14.61 -10.42 20.69
CA GLU A 18 14.27 -10.01 22.06
C GLU A 18 15.16 -10.67 23.12
N SER A 19 15.59 -11.91 22.88
CA SER A 19 16.52 -12.65 23.75
C SER A 19 17.88 -11.97 23.95
N PHE A 20 18.30 -11.11 23.02
CA PHE A 20 19.54 -10.33 23.13
C PHE A 20 19.34 -8.99 23.88
N PHE A 21 18.09 -8.63 24.19
CA PHE A 21 17.74 -7.37 24.84
C PHE A 21 16.87 -7.61 26.09
N PRO A 22 17.39 -8.34 27.10
CA PRO A 22 16.69 -8.51 28.35
C PRO A 22 16.44 -7.14 29.00
N ARG A 23 15.20 -6.89 29.44
CA ARG A 23 14.87 -5.64 30.14
C ARG A 23 15.65 -5.58 31.46
N VAL A 24 16.53 -4.58 31.59
CA VAL A 24 17.44 -4.41 32.76
C VAL A 24 16.66 -4.15 34.06
N LYS A 25 15.55 -3.41 33.98
CA LYS A 25 14.63 -3.24 35.10
C LYS A 25 13.36 -4.02 34.76
N LEU A 26 12.99 -4.97 35.63
CA LEU A 26 11.56 -5.12 35.92
C LEU A 26 11.16 -3.74 36.38
N ALA A 27 10.28 -3.06 35.66
CA ALA A 27 9.85 -1.73 36.08
C ALA A 27 9.44 -1.84 37.57
N PRO A 28 9.91 -0.95 38.47
CA PRO A 28 9.44 -0.95 39.86
C PRO A 28 7.91 -1.09 39.85
N GLU A 29 7.29 -1.80 40.80
CA GLU A 29 5.87 -2.18 40.69
C GLU A 29 4.99 -1.01 40.19
N ASP A 30 5.20 0.20 40.69
CA ASP A 30 4.53 1.43 40.23
C ASP A 30 4.76 1.77 38.74
N ALA A 31 5.98 1.63 38.24
CA ALA A 31 6.32 1.85 36.84
C ALA A 31 5.87 0.70 35.92
N ALA A 32 5.82 -0.54 36.43
CA ALA A 32 5.22 -1.67 35.70
C ALA A 32 3.70 -1.51 35.59
N LEU A 33 3.05 -1.08 36.68
CA LEU A 33 1.64 -0.73 36.71
C LEU A 33 1.34 0.44 35.76
N THR A 34 2.19 1.47 35.75
CA THR A 34 2.05 2.61 34.83
C THR A 34 2.24 2.18 33.37
N GLN A 35 3.24 1.36 33.05
CA GLN A 35 3.43 0.84 31.69
C GLN A 35 2.28 -0.07 31.24
N ASN A 36 1.80 -0.95 32.12
CA ASN A 36 0.65 -1.80 31.82
C ASN A 36 -0.62 -0.95 31.60
N GLN A 37 -0.80 0.10 32.39
CA GLN A 37 -1.90 1.05 32.24
C GLN A 37 -1.79 1.82 30.92
N GLU A 38 -0.61 2.33 30.55
CA GLU A 38 -0.37 2.98 29.26
C GLU A 38 -0.60 2.02 28.09
N ASP A 39 -0.14 0.78 28.18
CA ASP A 39 -0.35 -0.24 27.15
C ASP A 39 -1.85 -0.55 27.01
N GLU A 40 -2.60 -0.68 28.10
CA GLU A 40 -4.05 -0.82 28.09
C GLU A 40 -4.76 0.39 27.49
N ASP A 41 -4.36 1.60 27.86
CA ASP A 41 -4.98 2.83 27.38
C ASP A 41 -4.67 3.06 25.90
N SER A 42 -3.46 2.68 25.45
CA SER A 42 -3.11 2.65 24.04
C SER A 42 -3.97 1.64 23.28
N LEU A 43 -4.22 0.45 23.83
CA LEU A 43 -5.07 -0.56 23.21
C LEU A 43 -6.52 -0.07 23.13
N LYS A 44 -7.06 0.52 24.20
CA LYS A 44 -8.40 1.12 24.22
C LYS A 44 -8.52 2.23 23.17
N ALA A 45 -7.53 3.11 23.07
CA ALA A 45 -7.49 4.17 22.06
C ALA A 45 -7.44 3.60 20.64
N ILE A 46 -6.63 2.58 20.40
CA ILE A 46 -6.54 1.90 19.09
C ILE A 46 -7.89 1.27 18.72
N LEU A 47 -8.53 0.56 19.65
CA LEU A 47 -9.83 -0.08 19.41
C LEU A 47 -10.93 0.96 19.16
N LYS A 48 -10.92 2.07 19.89
CA LYS A 48 -11.81 3.21 19.67
C LYS A 48 -11.63 3.79 18.27
N ARG A 49 -10.39 4.13 17.88
CA ARG A 49 -10.12 4.67 16.54
C ARG A 49 -10.52 3.68 15.44
N ASN A 50 -10.26 2.39 15.66
CA ASN A 50 -10.70 1.35 14.74
C ASN A 50 -12.23 1.31 14.60
N GLN A 51 -12.98 1.45 15.70
CA GLN A 51 -14.43 1.54 15.66
C GLN A 51 -14.90 2.74 14.83
N ASP A 52 -14.29 3.91 15.06
CA ASP A 52 -14.58 5.15 14.31
C ASP A 52 -14.30 5.01 12.80
N LEU A 53 -13.32 4.19 12.42
CA LEU A 53 -12.91 3.96 11.04
C LEU A 53 -13.65 2.80 10.36
N THR A 54 -14.35 1.96 11.12
CA THR A 54 -15.03 0.78 10.56
C THR A 54 -16.25 1.23 9.76
N SER A 55 -16.38 0.78 8.51
CA SER A 55 -17.59 1.03 7.72
C SER A 55 -18.84 0.58 8.47
N THR A 56 -19.91 1.36 8.39
CA THR A 56 -21.15 1.09 9.12
C THR A 56 -21.85 -0.16 8.58
N ALA A 57 -22.76 -0.76 9.35
CA ALA A 57 -23.53 -1.92 8.89
C ALA A 57 -24.37 -1.60 7.64
N GLN A 58 -24.86 -0.36 7.51
CA GLN A 58 -25.58 0.11 6.34
C GLN A 58 -24.66 0.17 5.11
N GLU A 59 -23.50 0.83 5.22
CA GLU A 59 -22.51 0.88 4.12
C GLU A 59 -22.07 -0.52 3.69
N GLN A 60 -21.78 -1.41 4.65
CA GLN A 60 -21.38 -2.79 4.35
C GLN A 60 -22.48 -3.55 3.59
N THR A 61 -23.73 -3.39 4.00
CA THR A 61 -24.88 -4.04 3.35
C THR A 61 -25.12 -3.47 1.96
N ALA A 62 -25.06 -2.14 1.80
CA ALA A 62 -25.22 -1.48 0.51
C ALA A 62 -24.17 -1.93 -0.51
N VAL A 63 -22.90 -1.98 -0.10
CA VAL A 63 -21.79 -2.45 -0.94
C VAL A 63 -21.96 -3.93 -1.27
N LEU A 64 -22.27 -4.77 -0.28
CA LEU A 64 -22.49 -6.21 -0.50
C LEU A 64 -23.62 -6.46 -1.51
N ASN A 65 -24.73 -5.75 -1.38
CA ASN A 65 -25.87 -5.87 -2.30
C ASN A 65 -25.47 -5.50 -3.73
N LEU A 66 -24.81 -4.37 -3.91
CA LEU A 66 -24.37 -3.90 -5.24
C LEU A 66 -23.33 -4.85 -5.86
N VAL A 67 -22.34 -5.30 -5.07
CA VAL A 67 -21.34 -6.30 -5.51
C VAL A 67 -22.03 -7.59 -5.93
N THR A 68 -23.00 -8.09 -5.16
CA THR A 68 -23.70 -9.33 -5.47
C THR A 68 -24.49 -9.22 -6.77
N LYS A 69 -25.21 -8.10 -6.98
CA LYS A 69 -25.94 -7.84 -8.24
C LYS A 69 -24.99 -7.80 -9.44
N ILE A 70 -23.91 -7.02 -9.35
CA ILE A 70 -22.92 -6.89 -10.45
C ILE A 70 -22.22 -8.21 -10.74
N GLN A 71 -21.78 -8.93 -9.70
CA GLN A 71 -21.17 -10.25 -9.82
C GLN A 71 -22.10 -11.23 -10.55
N THR A 72 -23.37 -11.27 -10.16
CA THR A 72 -24.37 -12.14 -10.80
C THR A 72 -24.53 -11.83 -12.29
N VAL A 73 -24.61 -10.55 -12.65
CA VAL A 73 -24.67 -10.11 -14.05
C VAL A 73 -23.41 -10.52 -14.82
N LEU A 74 -22.22 -10.28 -14.27
CA LEU A 74 -20.96 -10.64 -14.92
C LEU A 74 -20.79 -12.17 -15.07
N ASP A 75 -21.20 -12.95 -14.07
CA ASP A 75 -21.16 -14.42 -14.13
C ASP A 75 -22.13 -14.98 -15.18
N ASN A 76 -23.33 -14.38 -15.30
CA ASN A 76 -24.28 -14.73 -16.35
C ASN A 76 -23.73 -14.40 -17.75
N LEU A 77 -23.09 -13.24 -17.91
CA LEU A 77 -22.43 -12.84 -19.15
C LEU A 77 -21.24 -13.74 -19.50
N ALA A 78 -20.52 -14.27 -18.51
CA ALA A 78 -19.44 -15.23 -18.71
C ALA A 78 -19.96 -16.60 -19.19
N LEU A 79 -21.12 -17.03 -18.71
CA LEU A 79 -21.74 -18.31 -19.09
C LEU A 79 -22.49 -18.23 -20.42
N SER A 80 -23.21 -17.12 -20.67
CA SER A 80 -24.05 -16.93 -21.84
C SER A 80 -23.93 -15.50 -22.37
N PRO A 81 -22.91 -15.18 -23.18
CA PRO A 81 -22.67 -13.82 -23.69
C PRO A 81 -23.74 -13.34 -24.67
N GLY A 82 -24.63 -14.23 -25.14
CA GLY A 82 -25.70 -13.88 -26.08
C GLY A 82 -25.13 -13.39 -27.40
N THR A 83 -25.52 -12.19 -27.84
CA THR A 83 -25.02 -11.51 -29.04
C THR A 83 -23.79 -10.63 -28.79
N PHE A 84 -23.27 -10.58 -27.56
CA PHE A 84 -22.16 -9.71 -27.19
C PHE A 84 -20.81 -10.42 -27.38
N ASP A 85 -20.44 -10.65 -28.65
CA ASP A 85 -19.21 -11.37 -29.01
C ASP A 85 -17.91 -10.57 -28.79
N ALA A 86 -18.02 -9.24 -28.64
CA ALA A 86 -16.86 -8.35 -28.52
C ALA A 86 -16.07 -8.55 -27.20
N CYS A 87 -16.73 -9.02 -26.14
CA CYS A 87 -16.16 -9.13 -24.80
C CYS A 87 -16.57 -10.45 -24.16
N GLN A 88 -15.80 -11.49 -24.43
CA GLN A 88 -15.97 -12.78 -23.77
C GLN A 88 -15.25 -12.78 -22.43
N ILE A 89 -16.00 -12.98 -21.34
CA ILE A 89 -15.47 -13.04 -19.99
C ILE A 89 -14.97 -14.47 -19.72
N GLU A 90 -13.75 -14.58 -19.21
CA GLU A 90 -13.18 -15.84 -18.72
C GLU A 90 -13.57 -16.08 -17.28
N GLU A 91 -13.38 -15.07 -16.42
CA GLU A 91 -13.53 -15.21 -14.97
C GLU A 91 -13.72 -13.84 -14.31
N VAL A 92 -14.41 -13.82 -13.17
CA VAL A 92 -14.68 -12.62 -12.37
C VAL A 92 -14.24 -12.87 -10.93
N ARG A 93 -13.53 -11.91 -10.33
CA ARG A 93 -12.95 -12.04 -8.98
C ARG A 93 -13.12 -10.77 -8.15
N GLN A 94 -13.70 -10.91 -6.96
CA GLN A 94 -13.72 -9.83 -5.98
C GLN A 94 -12.31 -9.61 -5.39
N VAL A 95 -11.88 -8.35 -5.31
CA VAL A 95 -10.55 -7.97 -4.79
C VAL A 95 -10.64 -6.74 -3.88
N GLY A 96 -9.49 -6.15 -3.57
CA GLY A 96 -9.43 -4.85 -2.90
C GLY A 96 -9.87 -4.88 -1.43
N SER A 97 -10.24 -3.72 -0.91
CA SER A 97 -10.56 -3.55 0.52
C SER A 97 -11.82 -4.31 0.93
N PHE A 98 -12.81 -4.42 0.03
CA PHE A 98 -14.05 -5.17 0.26
C PHE A 98 -13.75 -6.64 0.51
N LYS A 99 -13.11 -7.35 -0.44
CA LYS A 99 -12.78 -8.77 -0.28
C LYS A 99 -11.89 -9.05 0.94
N LYS A 100 -10.99 -8.12 1.28
CA LYS A 100 -10.07 -8.24 2.42
C LYS A 100 -10.72 -7.92 3.78
N GLY A 101 -11.91 -7.29 3.79
CA GLY A 101 -12.55 -6.79 5.01
C GLY A 101 -11.78 -5.65 5.68
N THR A 102 -11.18 -4.77 4.88
CA THR A 102 -10.38 -3.61 5.32
C THR A 102 -10.91 -2.29 4.78
N MET A 103 -12.21 -2.24 4.46
CA MET A 103 -12.91 -1.02 4.09
C MET A 103 -12.93 -0.01 5.24
N MET A 104 -12.98 1.28 4.89
CA MET A 104 -13.10 2.37 5.86
C MET A 104 -14.44 3.07 5.69
N ILE A 105 -14.93 3.65 6.78
CA ILE A 105 -16.14 4.49 6.77
C ILE A 105 -16.02 5.64 5.76
N GLY A 106 -17.13 6.02 5.14
CA GLY A 106 -17.19 7.11 4.17
C GLY A 106 -16.57 6.78 2.81
N ASN A 107 -16.07 5.55 2.61
CA ASN A 107 -15.58 5.06 1.33
C ASN A 107 -16.19 3.69 1.00
N PRO A 108 -17.51 3.63 0.70
CA PRO A 108 -18.24 2.40 0.38
C PRO A 108 -17.94 1.94 -1.05
N VAL A 109 -16.68 1.64 -1.34
CA VAL A 109 -16.19 1.22 -2.66
C VAL A 109 -15.67 -0.22 -2.61
N ALA A 110 -16.12 -1.05 -3.54
CA ALA A 110 -15.59 -2.40 -3.76
C ALA A 110 -14.96 -2.53 -5.15
N ASP A 111 -14.05 -3.48 -5.30
CA ASP A 111 -13.34 -3.74 -6.54
C ASP A 111 -13.63 -5.19 -7.00
N ILE A 112 -13.99 -5.34 -8.27
CA ILE A 112 -14.16 -6.62 -8.96
C ILE A 112 -13.24 -6.61 -10.17
N VAL A 113 -12.39 -7.62 -10.32
CA VAL A 113 -11.57 -7.80 -11.53
C VAL A 113 -12.28 -8.76 -12.47
N THR A 114 -12.48 -8.32 -13.71
CA THR A 114 -13.07 -9.12 -14.80
C THR A 114 -11.98 -9.47 -15.80
N ILE A 115 -11.72 -10.77 -15.98
CA ILE A 115 -10.71 -11.30 -16.91
C ILE A 115 -11.39 -11.60 -18.24
N LEU A 116 -10.93 -10.98 -19.32
CA LEU A 116 -11.42 -11.21 -20.68
C LEU A 116 -10.60 -12.30 -21.41
N LYS A 117 -11.28 -13.11 -22.22
CA LYS A 117 -10.65 -13.99 -23.22
C LYS A 117 -10.18 -13.21 -24.44
N THR A 118 -10.86 -12.12 -24.76
CA THR A 118 -10.54 -11.21 -25.86
C THR A 118 -9.51 -10.16 -25.45
N LEU A 119 -8.98 -9.43 -26.44
CA LEU A 119 -8.11 -8.29 -26.17
C LEU A 119 -8.94 -7.10 -25.67
N PRO A 120 -8.52 -6.42 -24.59
CA PRO A 120 -9.33 -5.40 -23.93
C PRO A 120 -9.22 -4.05 -24.67
N THR A 121 -9.99 -3.87 -25.74
CA THR A 121 -10.13 -2.57 -26.41
C THR A 121 -11.01 -1.60 -25.61
N VAL A 122 -10.78 -0.29 -25.72
CA VAL A 122 -11.55 0.73 -24.98
C VAL A 122 -13.04 0.64 -25.29
N GLU A 123 -13.41 0.44 -26.56
CA GLU A 123 -14.78 0.35 -27.03
C GLU A 123 -15.49 -0.90 -26.46
N ALA A 124 -14.79 -2.04 -26.44
CA ALA A 124 -15.36 -3.27 -25.88
C ALA A 124 -15.57 -3.18 -24.36
N VAL A 125 -14.69 -2.47 -23.64
CA VAL A 125 -14.86 -2.20 -22.20
C VAL A 125 -16.03 -1.25 -21.93
N GLN A 126 -16.19 -0.20 -22.75
CA GLN A 126 -17.37 0.67 -22.70
C GLN A 126 -18.66 -0.10 -22.98
N GLY A 127 -18.67 -0.92 -24.03
CA GLY A 127 -19.81 -1.78 -24.37
C GLY A 127 -20.17 -2.73 -23.24
N LEU A 128 -19.18 -3.34 -22.59
CA LEU A 128 -19.40 -4.22 -21.44
C LEU A 128 -20.01 -3.45 -20.27
N GLY A 129 -19.49 -2.25 -19.97
CA GLY A 129 -20.03 -1.40 -18.91
C GLY A 129 -21.51 -1.06 -19.11
N TYR A 130 -21.89 -0.59 -20.31
CA TYR A 130 -23.30 -0.30 -20.60
C TYR A 130 -24.17 -1.54 -20.59
N LYS A 131 -23.67 -2.67 -21.10
CA LYS A 131 -24.38 -3.95 -21.08
C LYS A 131 -24.67 -4.40 -19.65
N VAL A 132 -23.71 -4.29 -18.75
CA VAL A 132 -23.89 -4.59 -17.32
C VAL A 132 -24.92 -3.63 -16.70
N LEU A 133 -24.84 -2.33 -16.98
CA LEU A 133 -25.80 -1.36 -16.48
C LEU A 133 -27.24 -1.65 -16.93
N ASP A 134 -27.42 -2.02 -18.20
CA ASP A 134 -28.74 -2.34 -18.76
C ASP A 134 -29.33 -3.60 -18.14
N GLU A 135 -28.52 -4.63 -17.89
CA GLU A 135 -28.97 -5.84 -17.21
C GLU A 135 -29.31 -5.59 -15.74
N LEU A 136 -28.57 -4.71 -15.05
CA LEU A 136 -28.91 -4.29 -13.68
C LEU A 136 -30.24 -3.53 -13.64
N LYS A 137 -30.48 -2.62 -14.59
CA LYS A 137 -31.77 -1.90 -14.70
C LYS A 137 -32.93 -2.83 -15.06
N ALA A 138 -32.67 -3.90 -15.81
CA ALA A 138 -33.68 -4.92 -16.11
C ALA A 138 -34.03 -5.78 -14.88
N LEU A 139 -33.07 -6.00 -13.98
CA LEU A 139 -33.31 -6.68 -12.69
C LEU A 139 -34.08 -5.79 -11.71
N ASP A 140 -33.76 -4.51 -11.64
CA ASP A 140 -34.40 -3.54 -10.75
C ASP A 140 -34.55 -2.17 -11.41
N SER A 141 -35.70 -1.94 -12.05
CA SER A 141 -35.98 -0.69 -12.77
C SER A 141 -36.15 0.54 -11.87
N ALA A 142 -36.32 0.35 -10.55
CA ALA A 142 -36.49 1.44 -9.60
C ALA A 142 -35.15 1.95 -9.04
N GLU A 143 -34.07 1.17 -9.17
CA GLU A 143 -32.76 1.51 -8.65
C GLU A 143 -32.04 2.52 -9.56
N ILE A 144 -31.62 3.65 -8.97
CA ILE A 144 -30.86 4.68 -9.69
C ILE A 144 -29.39 4.29 -9.67
N LEU A 145 -28.91 3.82 -10.82
CA LEU A 145 -27.51 3.45 -11.05
C LEU A 145 -26.88 4.39 -12.07
N CYS A 146 -25.65 4.84 -11.79
CA CYS A 146 -24.82 5.55 -12.74
C CYS A 146 -23.56 4.75 -13.07
N ILE A 147 -23.04 4.96 -14.28
CA ILE A 147 -21.78 4.38 -14.74
C ILE A 147 -20.79 5.49 -15.04
N ALA A 148 -19.55 5.29 -14.65
CA ALA A 148 -18.42 6.12 -15.02
C ALA A 148 -17.32 5.25 -15.61
N MET A 149 -16.78 5.63 -16.77
CA MET A 149 -15.61 4.94 -17.33
C MET A 149 -14.36 5.39 -16.56
N ILE A 150 -13.53 4.43 -16.16
CA ILE A 150 -12.28 4.68 -15.43
C ILE A 150 -11.10 4.13 -16.22
N GLU A 151 -9.89 4.55 -15.85
CA GLU A 151 -8.67 4.02 -16.44
C GLU A 151 -8.60 2.50 -16.19
N GLY A 152 -8.70 1.71 -17.25
CA GLY A 152 -8.67 0.24 -17.16
C GLY A 152 -9.99 -0.44 -16.80
N GLY A 153 -11.14 0.25 -16.85
CA GLY A 153 -12.42 -0.39 -16.57
C GLY A 153 -13.60 0.57 -16.47
N PHE A 154 -14.56 0.25 -15.62
CA PHE A 154 -15.72 1.11 -15.34
C PHE A 154 -16.15 1.00 -13.87
N GLU A 155 -16.84 2.01 -13.38
CA GLU A 155 -17.40 2.10 -12.04
C GLU A 155 -18.93 2.21 -12.13
N ILE A 156 -19.63 1.40 -11.35
CA ILE A 156 -21.09 1.47 -11.19
C ILE A 156 -21.38 1.94 -9.78
N SER A 157 -22.11 3.04 -9.66
CA SER A 157 -22.47 3.64 -8.38
C SER A 157 -23.98 3.67 -8.19
N SER A 158 -24.41 3.29 -6.99
CA SER A 158 -25.74 3.56 -6.46
C SER A 158 -25.69 4.83 -5.58
N THR A 159 -26.81 5.18 -4.96
CA THR A 159 -26.87 6.30 -4.00
C THR A 159 -26.07 6.05 -2.72
N GLU A 160 -25.74 4.80 -2.41
CA GLU A 160 -25.12 4.40 -1.13
C GLU A 160 -23.76 3.70 -1.28
N ALA A 161 -23.43 3.18 -2.46
CA ALA A 161 -22.21 2.39 -2.68
C ALA A 161 -21.69 2.52 -4.11
N SER A 162 -20.42 2.18 -4.32
CA SER A 162 -19.83 2.10 -5.66
C SER A 162 -19.02 0.82 -5.84
N VAL A 163 -19.00 0.28 -7.06
CA VAL A 163 -18.25 -0.92 -7.41
C VAL A 163 -17.46 -0.65 -8.68
N LYS A 164 -16.14 -0.79 -8.58
CA LYS A 164 -15.20 -0.66 -9.68
C LYS A 164 -14.97 -2.02 -10.32
N CYS A 165 -15.35 -2.14 -11.58
CA CYS A 165 -15.07 -3.27 -12.44
C CYS A 165 -13.75 -3.02 -13.18
N LEU A 166 -12.68 -3.61 -12.67
CA LEU A 166 -11.32 -3.52 -13.16
C LEU A 166 -11.11 -4.57 -14.26
N ILE A 167 -10.85 -4.15 -15.49
CA ILE A 167 -10.71 -5.08 -16.61
C ILE A 167 -9.28 -5.58 -16.73
N THR A 168 -9.14 -6.88 -16.96
CA THR A 168 -7.88 -7.47 -17.40
C THR A 168 -8.12 -8.52 -18.48
N THR A 169 -7.07 -9.16 -18.96
CA THR A 169 -7.15 -10.23 -19.97
C THR A 169 -6.25 -11.40 -19.58
N VAL A 170 -6.44 -12.55 -20.22
CA VAL A 170 -5.60 -13.73 -19.99
C VAL A 170 -4.11 -13.43 -20.28
N PRO A 171 -3.15 -14.02 -19.54
CA PRO A 171 -1.72 -13.70 -19.68
C PRO A 171 -1.17 -13.86 -21.10
N GLN A 172 -1.76 -14.74 -21.91
CA GLN A 172 -1.37 -14.96 -23.31
C GLN A 172 -1.62 -13.72 -24.20
N ASN A 173 -2.64 -12.93 -23.87
CA ASN A 173 -3.02 -11.74 -24.62
C ASN A 173 -2.16 -10.52 -24.28
N LEU A 174 -1.55 -10.48 -23.09
CA LEU A 174 -0.70 -9.35 -22.67
C LEU A 174 0.48 -9.10 -23.63
N ARG A 175 0.95 -10.13 -24.34
CA ARG A 175 2.05 -10.02 -25.33
C ARG A 175 1.57 -9.55 -26.71
N LYS A 176 0.26 -9.45 -26.92
CA LYS A 176 -0.40 -9.11 -28.18
C LYS A 176 -1.10 -7.75 -28.11
N LEU A 177 -0.88 -7.00 -27.03
CA LEU A 177 -1.50 -5.69 -26.85
C LEU A 177 -0.88 -4.70 -27.83
N ASP A 178 -1.76 -4.09 -28.64
CA ASP A 178 -1.50 -2.86 -29.36
C ASP A 178 -1.76 -1.64 -28.44
N PRO A 179 -0.76 -0.78 -28.16
CA PRO A 179 -0.91 0.40 -27.31
C PRO A 179 -1.91 1.45 -27.82
N GLU A 180 -2.24 1.46 -29.12
CA GLU A 180 -3.19 2.43 -29.69
C GLU A 180 -4.65 1.99 -29.54
N LEU A 181 -4.89 0.68 -29.41
CA LEU A 181 -6.24 0.10 -29.40
C LEU A 181 -6.68 -0.45 -28.04
N HIS A 182 -5.72 -0.91 -27.23
CA HIS A 182 -6.02 -1.64 -26.00
C HIS A 182 -5.70 -0.84 -24.73
N LEU A 183 -6.27 -1.29 -23.63
CA LEU A 183 -5.90 -0.81 -22.30
C LEU A 183 -4.40 -1.01 -22.02
N ASP A 184 -3.82 -0.06 -21.29
CA ASP A 184 -2.41 -0.06 -20.93
C ASP A 184 -1.99 -1.36 -20.22
N GLN A 185 -0.87 -1.92 -20.67
CA GLN A 185 -0.36 -3.20 -20.19
C GLN A 185 -0.09 -3.18 -18.67
N LYS A 186 0.41 -2.07 -18.13
CA LYS A 186 0.71 -1.99 -16.68
C LYS A 186 -0.58 -2.03 -15.88
N ILE A 187 -1.64 -1.36 -16.33
CA ILE A 187 -2.95 -1.40 -15.67
C ILE A 187 -3.50 -2.82 -15.62
N LEU A 188 -3.49 -3.52 -16.76
CA LEU A 188 -3.95 -4.91 -16.85
C LEU A 188 -3.15 -5.83 -15.91
N GLN A 189 -1.84 -5.61 -15.80
CA GLN A 189 -0.97 -6.33 -14.87
C GLN A 189 -1.26 -6.01 -13.40
N HIS A 190 -1.55 -4.74 -13.06
CA HIS A 190 -1.95 -4.35 -11.70
C HIS A 190 -3.27 -5.02 -11.30
N HIS A 191 -4.24 -5.13 -12.21
CA HIS A 191 -5.50 -5.83 -11.95
C HIS A 191 -5.28 -7.34 -11.72
N LEU A 192 -4.38 -7.98 -12.47
CA LEU A 192 -3.98 -9.36 -12.21
C LEU A 192 -3.25 -9.51 -10.86
N ALA A 193 -2.41 -8.54 -10.49
CA ALA A 193 -1.75 -8.52 -9.18
C ALA A 193 -2.77 -8.40 -8.05
N ALA A 194 -3.83 -7.59 -8.21
CA ALA A 194 -4.89 -7.46 -7.22
C ALA A 194 -5.60 -8.79 -6.92
N ILE A 195 -5.79 -9.67 -7.93
CA ILE A 195 -6.31 -11.02 -7.74
C ILE A 195 -5.35 -11.85 -6.88
N ARG A 196 -4.05 -11.83 -7.19
CA ARG A 196 -3.02 -12.55 -6.41
C ARG A 196 -2.98 -12.04 -4.96
N HIS A 197 -3.02 -10.73 -4.77
CA HIS A 197 -3.04 -10.10 -3.45
C HIS A 197 -4.27 -10.53 -2.64
N ALA A 198 -5.46 -10.56 -3.26
CA ALA A 198 -6.69 -10.98 -2.61
C ALA A 198 -6.62 -12.45 -2.16
N ARG A 199 -6.12 -13.33 -3.03
CA ARG A 199 -5.92 -14.75 -2.71
C ARG A 199 -4.90 -14.95 -1.58
N TRP A 200 -3.73 -14.32 -1.69
CA TRP A 200 -2.71 -14.39 -0.64
C TRP A 200 -3.27 -13.90 0.70
N PHE A 201 -4.05 -12.81 0.69
CA PHE A 201 -4.63 -12.24 1.90
C PHE A 201 -5.63 -13.20 2.56
N GLU A 202 -6.47 -13.86 1.78
CA GLU A 202 -7.43 -14.87 2.26
C GLU A 202 -6.71 -16.05 2.92
N GLU A 203 -5.61 -16.52 2.31
CA GLU A 203 -4.82 -17.67 2.80
C GLU A 203 -3.95 -17.30 4.02
N ASN A 204 -3.41 -16.09 4.10
CA ASN A 204 -2.33 -15.74 5.05
C ASN A 204 -2.70 -14.65 6.08
N ALA A 205 -3.68 -13.79 5.80
CA ALA A 205 -3.98 -12.59 6.59
C ALA A 205 -5.42 -12.59 7.17
N HIS A 206 -5.98 -13.77 7.47
CA HIS A 206 -7.36 -13.91 7.96
C HIS A 206 -7.57 -13.40 9.39
N HIS A 207 -6.51 -13.26 10.20
CA HIS A 207 -6.60 -12.81 11.60
C HIS A 207 -7.15 -11.38 11.71
N SER A 208 -8.14 -11.17 12.58
CA SER A 208 -8.86 -9.89 12.73
C SER A 208 -7.94 -8.70 13.05
N SER A 209 -6.94 -8.90 13.91
CA SER A 209 -5.94 -7.87 14.24
C SER A 209 -5.19 -7.33 13.02
N ILE A 210 -4.93 -8.15 11.98
CA ILE A 210 -4.29 -7.69 10.75
C ILE A 210 -5.20 -6.71 10.03
N LYS A 211 -6.49 -7.04 9.89
CA LYS A 211 -7.50 -6.18 9.24
C LYS A 211 -7.69 -4.86 9.98
N VAL A 212 -7.64 -4.88 11.31
CA VAL A 212 -7.69 -3.69 12.16
C VAL A 212 -6.44 -2.83 11.93
N LEU A 213 -5.26 -3.43 12.00
CA LEU A 213 -3.99 -2.73 11.81
C LEU A 213 -3.88 -2.07 10.43
N ILE A 214 -4.35 -2.73 9.37
CA ILE A 214 -4.41 -2.16 8.02
C ILE A 214 -5.27 -0.90 7.98
N ARG A 215 -6.47 -0.92 8.58
CA ARG A 215 -7.36 0.25 8.58
C ARG A 215 -6.75 1.43 9.35
N LEU A 216 -6.12 1.15 10.48
CA LEU A 216 -5.40 2.16 11.26
C LEU A 216 -4.22 2.76 10.47
N PHE A 217 -3.51 1.95 9.70
CA PHE A 217 -2.40 2.45 8.86
C PHE A 217 -2.86 3.16 7.59
N LYS A 218 -4.01 2.80 7.02
CA LYS A 218 -4.66 3.59 5.96
C LYS A 218 -5.05 4.97 6.48
N ASP A 219 -5.64 5.05 7.68
CA ASP A 219 -5.96 6.30 8.35
C ASP A 219 -4.70 7.11 8.68
N LEU A 220 -3.67 6.47 9.24
CA LEU A 220 -2.39 7.11 9.53
C LEU A 220 -1.76 7.70 8.26
N ARG A 221 -1.77 6.93 7.16
CA ARG A 221 -1.30 7.38 5.84
C ARG A 221 -2.06 8.60 5.33
N ASN A 222 -3.37 8.65 5.54
CA ASN A 222 -4.19 9.78 5.10
C ASN A 222 -3.98 11.04 5.93
N ARG A 223 -3.57 10.90 7.21
CA ARG A 223 -3.31 12.04 8.11
C ARG A 223 -1.87 12.53 8.09
N PHE A 224 -0.93 11.68 7.69
CA PHE A 224 0.49 12.01 7.60
C PHE A 224 1.01 11.80 6.18
N ASP A 225 1.19 12.90 5.46
CA ASP A 225 1.60 12.89 4.05
C ASP A 225 2.91 12.15 3.80
N GLY A 226 3.79 12.09 4.80
CA GLY A 226 5.04 11.35 4.73
C GLY A 226 4.87 9.84 4.49
N PHE A 227 3.69 9.28 4.73
CA PHE A 227 3.34 7.89 4.45
C PHE A 227 2.58 7.68 3.14
N GLN A 228 2.24 8.72 2.38
CA GLN A 228 1.57 8.58 1.08
C GLN A 228 2.26 7.59 0.13
N PRO A 229 3.60 7.46 0.09
CA PRO A 229 4.27 6.48 -0.77
C PRO A 229 3.95 5.01 -0.43
N LEU A 230 3.47 4.72 0.79
CA LEU A 230 3.05 3.37 1.17
C LEU A 230 1.75 3.02 0.43
N ASN A 231 1.87 2.24 -0.65
CA ASN A 231 0.70 1.77 -1.38
C ASN A 231 -0.12 0.75 -0.53
N PRO A 232 -1.39 0.48 -0.88
CA PRO A 232 -2.24 -0.41 -0.09
C PRO A 232 -1.66 -1.82 0.12
N TRP A 233 -0.93 -2.35 -0.85
CA TRP A 233 -0.32 -3.67 -0.74
C TRP A 233 0.85 -3.69 0.24
N ILE A 234 1.68 -2.64 0.27
CA ILE A 234 2.73 -2.47 1.28
C ILE A 234 2.11 -2.42 2.68
N LEU A 235 0.96 -1.75 2.86
CA LEU A 235 0.27 -1.71 4.15
C LEU A 235 -0.24 -3.08 4.60
N ASP A 236 -0.81 -3.87 3.67
CA ASP A 236 -1.27 -5.23 3.94
C ASP A 236 -0.11 -6.11 4.44
N LEU A 237 1.01 -6.07 3.72
CA LEU A 237 2.20 -6.85 4.05
C LEU A 237 2.88 -6.37 5.33
N LEU A 238 2.96 -5.06 5.56
CA LEU A 238 3.54 -4.48 6.78
C LEU A 238 2.74 -4.91 8.01
N ALA A 239 1.41 -4.83 7.95
CA ALA A 239 0.54 -5.25 9.05
C ALA A 239 0.66 -6.76 9.33
N HIS A 240 0.64 -7.58 8.28
CA HIS A 240 0.86 -9.02 8.41
C HIS A 240 2.23 -9.34 9.01
N TYR A 241 3.29 -8.71 8.49
CA TYR A 241 4.67 -8.90 8.95
C TYR A 241 4.82 -8.50 10.43
N ALA A 242 4.31 -7.32 10.81
CA ALA A 242 4.40 -6.85 12.19
C ALA A 242 3.71 -7.78 13.19
N ILE A 243 2.60 -8.44 12.81
CA ILE A 243 1.88 -9.34 13.72
C ILE A 243 2.52 -10.73 13.75
N ASN A 244 2.92 -11.27 12.60
CA ASN A 244 3.24 -12.70 12.46
C ASN A 244 4.75 -13.01 12.41
N HIS A 245 5.60 -12.08 11.98
CA HIS A 245 7.01 -12.36 11.72
C HIS A 245 7.85 -12.26 13.01
N HIS A 246 7.76 -13.22 13.93
CA HIS A 246 8.64 -13.29 15.11
C HIS A 246 8.74 -14.73 15.67
N PRO A 247 9.69 -15.03 16.58
CA PRO A 247 9.97 -16.39 17.02
C PRO A 247 8.86 -17.08 17.81
N SER A 248 7.98 -16.34 18.51
CA SER A 248 7.00 -16.96 19.43
C SER A 248 5.80 -17.60 18.71
N ARG A 249 5.67 -17.40 17.39
CA ARG A 249 4.63 -17.97 16.51
C ARG A 249 3.18 -17.69 16.93
N GLN A 250 2.97 -16.82 17.93
CA GLN A 250 1.66 -16.31 18.34
C GLN A 250 1.46 -14.91 17.78
N PRO A 251 0.26 -14.54 17.29
CA PRO A 251 0.01 -13.18 16.84
C PRO A 251 0.34 -12.15 17.93
N LEU A 252 1.10 -11.10 17.60
CA LEU A 252 1.34 -10.01 18.55
C LEU A 252 0.04 -9.28 18.90
N GLY A 253 -0.03 -8.78 20.13
CA GLY A 253 -1.09 -7.86 20.57
C GLY A 253 -1.14 -6.61 19.68
N LEU A 254 -2.34 -6.04 19.52
CA LEU A 254 -2.57 -4.98 18.53
C LEU A 254 -1.80 -3.69 18.83
N ASN A 255 -1.71 -3.28 20.09
CA ASN A 255 -0.90 -2.14 20.54
C ASN A 255 0.59 -2.35 20.26
N ILE A 256 1.09 -3.56 20.54
CA ILE A 256 2.47 -3.97 20.28
C ILE A 256 2.75 -3.93 18.76
N ALA A 257 1.87 -4.54 17.96
CA ALA A 257 2.02 -4.59 16.51
C ALA A 257 1.95 -3.19 15.86
N TYR A 258 1.07 -2.31 16.35
CA TYR A 258 0.98 -0.92 15.89
C TYR A 258 2.30 -0.17 16.12
N LYS A 259 2.84 -0.24 17.35
CA LYS A 259 4.15 0.34 17.68
C LYS A 259 5.27 -0.30 16.86
N ARG A 260 5.24 -1.62 16.67
CA ARG A 260 6.22 -2.37 15.88
C ARG A 260 6.25 -1.92 14.42
N CYS A 261 5.11 -1.64 13.79
CA CYS A 261 5.10 -1.08 12.43
C CYS A 261 5.90 0.22 12.35
N LEU A 262 5.73 1.14 13.32
CA LEU A 262 6.52 2.38 13.39
C LEU A 262 8.00 2.08 13.64
N GLN A 263 8.34 1.14 14.52
CA GLN A 263 9.71 0.71 14.79
C GLN A 263 10.40 0.12 13.56
N LEU A 264 9.70 -0.71 12.79
CA LEU A 264 10.21 -1.30 11.55
C LEU A 264 10.50 -0.23 10.49
N LEU A 265 9.55 0.66 10.26
CA LEU A 265 9.72 1.77 9.31
C LEU A 265 10.85 2.71 9.76
N ALA A 266 10.90 3.06 11.05
CA ALA A 266 11.93 3.92 11.62
C ALA A 266 13.33 3.28 11.63
N GLY A 267 13.39 1.96 11.79
CA GLY A 267 14.60 1.15 11.69
C GLY A 267 15.07 0.92 10.26
N GLY A 268 14.39 1.50 9.27
CA GLY A 268 14.80 1.46 7.88
C GLY A 268 14.38 0.21 7.12
N LEU A 269 13.26 -0.44 7.50
CA LEU A 269 12.71 -1.60 6.77
C LEU A 269 12.62 -1.35 5.26
N PHE A 270 12.30 -0.12 4.85
CA PHE A 270 12.13 0.27 3.46
C PHE A 270 13.20 1.22 2.92
N LEU A 271 14.39 1.24 3.54
CA LEU A 271 15.53 2.03 3.05
C LEU A 271 16.43 1.23 2.07
N PRO A 272 17.28 1.92 1.29
CA PRO A 272 18.25 1.28 0.41
C PRO A 272 19.18 0.32 1.17
N GLY A 273 19.44 -0.84 0.59
CA GLY A 273 20.23 -1.90 1.24
C GLY A 273 19.40 -2.86 2.11
N SER A 274 18.18 -2.49 2.49
CA SER A 274 17.30 -3.35 3.30
C SER A 274 16.83 -4.59 2.53
N ALA A 275 16.70 -5.72 3.23
CA ALA A 275 15.99 -6.90 2.73
C ALA A 275 14.51 -6.59 2.47
N GLY A 276 13.92 -5.63 3.19
CA GLY A 276 12.52 -5.26 3.10
C GLY A 276 11.58 -6.43 3.34
N ILE A 277 10.38 -6.32 2.79
CA ILE A 277 9.42 -7.43 2.71
C ILE A 277 9.44 -7.93 1.26
N PRO A 278 9.77 -9.20 1.01
CA PRO A 278 9.62 -9.79 -0.31
C PRO A 278 8.14 -9.89 -0.68
N ASP A 279 7.79 -9.59 -1.92
CA ASP A 279 6.42 -9.73 -2.41
C ASP A 279 6.07 -11.21 -2.56
N PRO A 280 5.12 -11.74 -1.78
CA PRO A 280 4.75 -13.16 -1.86
C PRO A 280 3.93 -13.50 -3.12
N CYS A 281 3.48 -12.49 -3.88
CA CYS A 281 2.65 -12.63 -5.08
C CYS A 281 3.44 -12.48 -6.39
N GLU A 282 4.73 -12.18 -6.32
CA GLU A 282 5.60 -12.03 -7.49
C GLU A 282 6.67 -13.12 -7.55
N GLY A 283 7.11 -13.45 -8.78
CA GLY A 283 8.22 -14.37 -8.98
C GLY A 283 9.56 -13.73 -8.59
N GLY A 284 10.43 -14.51 -7.93
CA GLY A 284 11.73 -14.04 -7.47
C GLY A 284 11.67 -13.30 -6.13
N THR A 285 12.76 -12.61 -5.76
CA THR A 285 12.87 -11.88 -4.49
C THR A 285 12.63 -10.37 -4.68
N VAL A 286 11.47 -10.03 -5.26
CA VAL A 286 11.06 -8.63 -5.46
C VAL A 286 10.73 -8.02 -4.10
N ARG A 287 11.37 -6.89 -3.75
CA ARG A 287 11.14 -6.20 -2.47
C ARG A 287 10.08 -5.12 -2.68
N VAL A 288 8.97 -5.15 -1.94
CA VAL A 288 7.81 -4.28 -2.24
C VAL A 288 8.10 -2.78 -2.18
N HIS A 289 9.06 -2.37 -1.36
CA HIS A 289 9.43 -0.96 -1.22
C HIS A 289 10.22 -0.38 -2.40
N THR A 290 10.72 -1.21 -3.32
CA THR A 290 11.46 -0.71 -4.50
C THR A 290 10.54 -0.05 -5.52
N SER A 291 9.22 -0.11 -5.32
CA SER A 291 8.25 0.71 -6.04
C SER A 291 8.30 2.19 -5.65
N MET A 292 8.89 2.53 -4.50
CA MET A 292 9.08 3.90 -4.03
C MET A 292 10.43 4.45 -4.47
N SER A 293 10.48 5.75 -4.81
CA SER A 293 11.75 6.45 -5.04
C SER A 293 12.59 6.55 -3.76
N LEU A 294 13.89 6.83 -3.90
CA LEU A 294 14.78 7.00 -2.75
C LEU A 294 14.33 8.16 -1.84
N GLU A 295 13.83 9.25 -2.42
CA GLU A 295 13.26 10.37 -1.66
C GLU A 295 12.00 9.95 -0.89
N GLN A 296 11.15 9.13 -1.50
CA GLN A 296 9.95 8.61 -0.84
C GLN A 296 10.29 7.65 0.30
N GLN A 297 11.32 6.80 0.12
CA GLN A 297 11.82 5.89 1.16
C GLN A 297 12.35 6.66 2.38
N ASP A 298 13.12 7.72 2.15
CA ASP A 298 13.59 8.64 3.20
C ASP A 298 12.42 9.31 3.93
N LEU A 299 11.45 9.84 3.18
CA LEU A 299 10.27 10.50 3.73
C LEU A 299 9.43 9.58 4.63
N VAL A 300 9.22 8.32 4.22
CA VAL A 300 8.53 7.31 5.04
C VAL A 300 9.32 7.04 6.32
N CYS A 301 10.64 6.87 6.21
CA CYS A 301 11.49 6.54 7.35
C CYS A 301 11.54 7.68 8.38
N LEU A 302 11.81 8.92 7.95
CA LEU A 302 11.89 10.08 8.84
C LEU A 302 10.55 10.37 9.54
N THR A 303 9.44 10.15 8.84
CA THR A 303 8.09 10.30 9.40
C THR A 303 7.87 9.26 10.50
N ALA A 304 8.19 8.00 10.24
CA ALA A 304 8.11 6.94 11.24
C ALA A 304 9.04 7.20 12.44
N GLN A 305 10.27 7.68 12.22
CA GLN A 305 11.20 8.03 13.30
C GLN A 305 10.68 9.16 14.19
N THR A 306 9.97 10.13 13.63
CA THR A 306 9.35 11.21 14.39
C THR A 306 8.17 10.70 15.21
N LEU A 307 7.23 9.99 14.58
CA LEU A 307 6.06 9.45 15.28
C LEU A 307 6.43 8.39 16.32
N LEU A 308 7.50 7.61 16.10
CA LEU A 308 8.00 6.65 17.08
C LEU A 308 8.51 7.32 18.36
N ARG A 309 9.11 8.51 18.26
CA ARG A 309 9.52 9.28 19.45
C ARG A 309 8.32 9.84 20.18
N VAL A 310 7.32 10.33 19.43
CA VAL A 310 6.06 10.80 20.02
C VAL A 310 5.33 9.67 20.77
N ILE A 311 5.19 8.48 20.17
CA ILE A 311 4.52 7.34 20.83
C ILE A 311 5.30 6.85 22.05
N ALA A 312 6.63 7.01 22.07
CA ALA A 312 7.46 6.68 23.22
C ALA A 312 7.27 7.63 24.41
N HIS A 313 6.69 8.81 24.18
CA HIS A 313 6.35 9.80 25.20
C HIS A 313 4.82 9.97 25.38
N GLY A 314 4.05 8.89 25.17
CA GLY A 314 2.61 8.88 25.46
C GLY A 314 1.71 9.56 24.42
N GLY A 315 2.24 10.07 23.31
CA GLY A 315 1.46 10.78 22.27
C GLY A 315 0.62 9.90 21.34
N PHE A 316 0.19 8.72 21.79
CA PHE A 316 -0.56 7.77 20.96
C PHE A 316 -1.93 8.31 20.54
N LYS A 317 -2.59 9.13 21.37
CA LYS A 317 -3.92 9.70 21.03
C LYS A 317 -3.83 10.69 19.86
N GLN A 318 -2.77 11.49 19.81
CA GLN A 318 -2.51 12.43 18.72
C GLN A 318 -2.13 11.69 17.44
N ILE A 319 -1.29 10.67 17.55
CA ILE A 319 -0.94 9.80 16.41
C ILE A 319 -2.18 9.08 15.87
N LEU A 320 -3.11 8.65 16.71
CA LEU A 320 -4.37 8.01 16.31
C LEU A 320 -5.45 9.01 15.84
N GLY A 321 -5.21 10.32 15.93
CA GLY A 321 -6.19 11.34 15.55
C GLY A 321 -7.39 11.43 16.49
N LEU A 322 -7.25 10.98 17.74
CA LEU A 322 -8.27 11.12 18.79
C LEU A 322 -8.17 12.47 19.51
N GLU A 323 -6.99 13.07 19.50
CA GLU A 323 -6.72 14.41 20.00
C GLU A 323 -6.01 15.21 18.90
N ILE A 324 -6.39 16.47 18.70
CA ILE A 324 -5.87 17.28 17.60
C ILE A 324 -4.55 17.91 18.05
N LEU A 325 -3.48 17.55 17.37
CA LEU A 325 -2.21 18.27 17.41
C LEU A 325 -1.73 18.45 15.96
N PRO A 326 -1.92 19.64 15.36
CA PRO A 326 -1.57 19.85 13.97
C PRO A 326 -0.07 19.66 13.77
N ASN A 327 0.32 19.23 12.57
CA ASN A 327 1.71 19.20 12.11
C ASN A 327 2.69 18.42 13.00
N LEU A 328 2.23 17.40 13.74
CA LEU A 328 3.07 16.60 14.64
C LEU A 328 4.33 15.99 13.97
N ALA A 329 4.28 15.74 12.66
CA ALA A 329 5.42 15.22 11.90
C ALA A 329 6.40 16.29 11.39
N ILE A 330 6.05 17.58 11.52
CA ILE A 330 6.76 18.72 10.89
C ILE A 330 7.14 19.79 11.92
N GLU A 331 6.38 19.95 12.98
CA GLU A 331 6.62 20.92 14.06
C GLU A 331 7.16 20.26 15.34
N MET A 332 7.92 21.04 16.11
CA MET A 332 8.38 20.63 17.43
C MET A 332 7.19 20.45 18.38
N SER A 333 7.24 19.41 19.21
CA SER A 333 6.22 19.12 20.22
C SER A 333 6.85 18.84 21.58
N VAL A 334 6.11 19.06 22.66
CA VAL A 334 6.57 18.83 24.04
C VAL A 334 5.67 17.78 24.70
N TRP A 335 6.30 16.73 25.24
CA TRP A 335 5.64 15.60 25.90
C TRP A 335 6.27 15.38 27.27
N ASP A 336 5.54 15.68 28.33
CA ASP A 336 6.02 15.56 29.72
C ASP A 336 7.40 16.22 29.95
N GLY A 337 7.59 17.41 29.36
CA GLY A 337 8.84 18.17 29.44
C GLY A 337 9.93 17.73 28.45
N VAL A 338 9.70 16.69 27.64
CA VAL A 338 10.60 16.24 26.57
C VAL A 338 10.24 16.90 25.24
N VAL A 339 11.21 17.58 24.64
CA VAL A 339 11.04 18.21 23.31
C VAL A 339 11.33 17.17 22.22
N VAL A 340 10.34 16.90 21.38
CA VAL A 340 10.49 16.06 20.18
C VAL A 340 10.60 16.98 18.97
N SER A 341 11.81 17.02 18.38
CA SER A 341 12.07 17.75 17.13
C SER A 341 11.95 16.83 15.92
N PRO A 342 11.12 17.14 14.91
CA PRO A 342 11.06 16.38 13.66
C PRO A 342 12.42 16.29 12.97
N LEU A 343 12.65 15.18 12.27
CA LEU A 343 13.89 14.98 11.52
C LEU A 343 13.81 15.66 10.15
N SER A 344 14.94 16.13 9.65
CA SER A 344 15.10 16.66 8.30
C SER A 344 15.30 15.53 7.29
N LYS A 345 14.92 15.78 6.03
CA LYS A 345 15.25 14.89 4.90
C LYS A 345 16.77 14.63 4.85
N ALA A 346 17.13 13.38 4.60
CA ALA A 346 18.52 12.94 4.43
C ALA A 346 18.84 12.62 2.96
N TYR A 347 17.83 12.38 2.12
CA TYR A 347 18.04 12.13 0.70
C TYR A 347 18.46 13.41 -0.04
N GLU A 348 19.59 13.32 -0.74
CA GLU A 348 20.07 14.35 -1.66
C GLU A 348 20.02 13.81 -3.09
N LYS A 349 19.52 14.64 -4.03
CA LYS A 349 19.54 14.26 -5.44
C LYS A 349 20.99 14.22 -5.93
N PRO A 350 21.40 13.19 -6.67
CA PRO A 350 22.71 13.18 -7.32
C PRO A 350 22.87 14.44 -8.17
N VAL A 351 24.01 15.12 -8.05
CA VAL A 351 24.37 16.20 -8.98
C VAL A 351 24.73 15.53 -10.30
N ASP A 352 24.03 15.86 -11.38
CA ASP A 352 24.40 15.44 -12.72
C ASP A 352 25.81 15.97 -12.99
N LYS A 353 26.81 15.08 -12.97
CA LYS A 353 28.12 15.41 -13.53
C LYS A 353 27.87 15.57 -15.03
N LYS A 354 27.86 16.81 -15.51
CA LYS A 354 28.14 17.05 -16.93
C LYS A 354 29.47 16.37 -17.20
N ASP A 355 29.51 15.57 -18.26
CA ASP A 355 30.72 14.94 -18.76
C ASP A 355 31.73 16.05 -19.13
N ASP A 356 32.57 16.46 -18.18
CA ASP A 356 33.83 17.17 -18.44
C ASP A 356 34.91 16.14 -18.87
N GLU A 357 34.54 15.20 -19.73
CA GLU A 357 35.48 14.38 -20.51
C GLU A 357 35.53 15.00 -21.92
N ASN A 358 36.23 16.13 -22.09
CA ASN A 358 36.82 16.60 -23.36
C ASN A 358 37.53 17.98 -23.24
N SER A 359 38.43 18.19 -22.27
CA SER A 359 39.32 19.38 -22.33
C SER A 359 40.71 19.24 -21.71
N GLU A 360 41.24 18.02 -21.52
CA GLU A 360 42.61 17.83 -21.00
C GLU A 360 43.50 16.90 -21.87
N ASP A 361 43.25 16.79 -23.18
CA ASP A 361 44.08 15.96 -24.09
C ASP A 361 44.41 16.66 -25.44
N MET A 362 44.50 18.00 -25.49
CA MET A 362 44.95 18.73 -26.69
C MET A 362 45.99 19.84 -26.40
N ASP A 363 46.89 19.66 -25.43
CA ASP A 363 48.03 20.57 -25.20
C ASP A 363 49.38 19.83 -25.08
N GLN A 364 49.58 18.78 -25.88
CA GLN A 364 50.89 18.14 -26.06
C GLN A 364 51.16 17.85 -27.54
N GLU A 365 51.23 18.90 -28.38
CA GLU A 365 51.87 18.80 -29.70
C GLU A 365 52.10 20.19 -30.34
N GLN A 366 52.77 21.11 -29.64
CA GLN A 366 53.37 22.30 -30.28
C GLN A 366 54.30 23.06 -29.32
N ASP A 367 55.54 22.57 -29.15
CA ASP A 367 56.70 23.46 -28.99
C ASP A 367 58.00 22.64 -29.03
N ASP A 368 58.49 22.37 -30.24
CA ASP A 368 59.88 21.95 -30.47
C ASP A 368 60.32 22.44 -31.85
N THR A 369 60.37 23.78 -32.02
CA THR A 369 61.14 24.43 -33.08
C THR A 369 61.58 25.83 -32.64
N MET A 370 62.67 25.95 -31.87
CA MET A 370 63.41 27.21 -31.73
C MET A 370 64.52 27.31 -32.79
N GLU A 371 64.24 28.19 -33.76
CA GLU A 371 65.07 29.23 -34.38
C GLU A 371 66.59 29.06 -34.54
N THR A 372 67.01 29.24 -35.80
CA THR A 372 68.35 29.61 -36.27
C THR A 372 68.57 31.13 -36.28
N GLN A 373 69.83 31.52 -35.97
CA GLN A 373 70.58 32.77 -36.31
C GLN A 373 70.17 34.05 -35.54
N ASP A 374 71.09 34.84 -34.98
CA ASP A 374 72.48 35.19 -35.34
C ASP A 374 73.54 34.98 -34.23
#